data_AF-A0A7S3GVX1-F1
#
_entry.id   AF-A0A7S3GVX1-F1
#
_cell.length_a   1.000
_cell.length_b   1.000
_cell.length_c   1.000
_cell.angle_alpha   90.00
_cell.angle_beta   90.00
_cell.angle_gamma   90.00
#
_symmetry.space_group_name_H-M   'P 1'
#
loop_
_entity.id
_entity.type
_entity.pdbx_description
1 polymer ?
#
loop_
_entity_poly.entity_id
_entity_poly.type
_entity_poly.pdbx_seq_one_letter_code
_entity_poly.pdbx_strand_id
1 'polypeptide(L)'
;SASVDLTMNLPPSSGTFEVLPSRGVALRDMFSFSARNWVDTELPLTYQFGFVSPSNGRTLPIKSQSVISYGQSILPAGLARRGHNVSVILTIFDFLAANTSSV
;
A
#
# COMPACT_ATOMS: atom_id res chain seq x y z
N SER A 1 -3.23 32.74 -32.89
CA SER A 1 -3.22 31.34 -32.43
C SER A 1 -4.15 31.24 -31.24
N ALA A 2 -4.75 30.08 -31.01
CA ALA A 2 -5.48 29.78 -29.77
C ALA A 2 -4.84 28.55 -29.14
N SER A 3 -4.62 28.58 -27.82
CA SER A 3 -4.24 27.42 -27.01
C SER A 3 -5.28 27.21 -25.92
N VAL A 4 -5.45 25.96 -25.51
CA VAL A 4 -6.30 25.55 -24.38
C VAL A 4 -5.41 24.75 -23.45
N ASP A 5 -5.39 25.13 -22.17
CA ASP A 5 -4.66 24.41 -21.14
C ASP A 5 -5.57 23.40 -20.45
N LEU A 6 -5.09 22.17 -20.31
CA LEU A 6 -5.78 21.08 -19.61
C LEU A 6 -4.94 20.69 -18.39
N THR A 7 -5.53 20.73 -17.21
CA THR A 7 -4.92 20.20 -15.99
C THR A 7 -5.39 18.75 -15.78
N MET A 8 -4.44 17.82 -15.71
CA MET A 8 -4.72 16.42 -15.38
C MET A 8 -4.51 16.19 -13.89
N ASN A 9 -5.34 15.33 -13.29
CA ASN A 9 -5.17 14.91 -11.90
C ASN A 9 -3.85 14.13 -11.73
N LEU A 10 -3.15 14.38 -10.64
CA LEU A 10 -1.92 13.68 -10.28
C LEU A 10 -2.17 12.79 -9.07
N PRO A 11 -1.49 11.65 -8.96
CA PRO A 11 -1.66 10.78 -7.81
C PRO A 11 -0.94 11.32 -6.56
N PRO A 12 -1.31 10.82 -5.37
CA PRO A 12 -0.65 11.20 -4.12
C PRO A 12 0.85 10.95 -4.15
N SER A 13 1.62 11.77 -3.42
CA SER A 13 3.08 11.71 -3.46
C SER A 13 3.76 12.00 -2.11
N SER A 14 5.10 11.92 -2.08
CA SER A 14 5.98 12.32 -0.96
C SER A 14 5.84 11.54 0.35
N GLY A 15 4.94 10.56 0.42
CA GLY A 15 4.76 9.75 1.61
C GLY A 15 5.76 8.60 1.74
N THR A 16 5.71 7.95 2.90
CA THR A 16 6.46 6.73 3.19
C THR A 16 5.51 5.60 3.60
N PHE A 17 5.93 4.38 3.29
CA PHE A 17 5.28 3.15 3.71
C PHE A 17 6.22 2.35 4.62
N GLU A 18 5.76 1.99 5.81
CA GLU A 18 6.55 1.29 6.81
C GLU A 18 5.81 0.04 7.33
N VAL A 19 6.56 -1.04 7.57
CA VAL A 19 6.08 -2.30 8.16
C VAL A 19 6.95 -2.68 9.36
N LEU A 20 6.32 -2.90 10.53
CA LEU A 20 7.00 -3.26 11.77
C LEU A 20 6.32 -4.45 12.47
N PRO A 21 7.07 -5.45 12.97
CA PRO A 21 8.52 -5.63 12.79
C PRO A 21 8.86 -6.04 11.34
N SER A 22 10.11 -5.82 10.89
CA SER A 22 10.53 -6.21 9.54
C SER A 22 10.79 -7.71 9.38
N ARG A 23 10.77 -8.47 10.49
CA ARG A 23 10.96 -9.92 10.56
C ARG A 23 10.09 -10.49 11.68
N GLY A 24 9.63 -11.72 11.51
CA GLY A 24 8.84 -12.44 12.50
C GLY A 24 8.52 -13.85 12.05
N VAL A 25 7.72 -14.55 12.86
CA VAL A 25 7.24 -15.90 12.59
C VAL A 25 5.89 -15.86 11.90
N ALA A 26 5.83 -16.50 10.73
CA ALA A 26 4.64 -16.62 9.91
C ALA A 26 3.46 -17.21 10.69
N LEU A 27 2.25 -16.73 10.39
CA LEU A 27 0.99 -17.17 10.99
C LEU A 27 0.93 -17.03 12.53
N ARG A 28 1.84 -16.24 13.12
CA ARG A 28 1.92 -16.02 14.57
C ARG A 28 2.13 -14.56 14.94
N ASP A 29 3.19 -13.94 14.41
CA ASP A 29 3.56 -12.59 14.81
C ASP A 29 2.69 -11.55 14.07
N MET A 30 2.30 -10.50 14.78
CA MET A 30 1.49 -9.41 14.23
C MET A 30 2.39 -8.36 13.57
N PHE A 31 2.09 -8.02 12.32
CA PHE A 31 2.77 -6.97 11.57
C PHE A 31 1.88 -5.73 11.49
N SER A 32 2.45 -4.57 11.77
CA SER A 32 1.79 -3.27 11.68
C SER A 32 2.25 -2.54 10.43
N PHE A 33 1.30 -1.97 9.69
CA PHE A 33 1.50 -1.24 8.45
C PHE A 33 1.14 0.22 8.68
N SER A 34 1.96 1.16 8.21
CA SER A 34 1.63 2.59 8.30
C SER A 34 2.03 3.35 7.04
N ALA A 35 1.11 4.19 6.56
CA ALA A 35 1.31 5.16 5.50
C ALA A 35 1.44 6.54 6.14
N ARG A 36 2.55 7.25 5.88
CA ARG A 36 2.83 8.54 6.53
C ARG A 36 3.17 9.59 5.48
N ASN A 37 2.79 10.84 5.75
CA ASN A 37 3.20 12.02 5.00
C ASN A 37 2.85 12.00 3.50
N TRP A 38 1.83 11.23 3.09
CA TRP A 38 1.29 11.31 1.73
C TRP A 38 0.56 12.64 1.53
N VAL A 39 0.86 13.31 0.43
CA VAL A 39 0.35 14.64 0.10
C VAL A 39 -0.36 14.60 -1.24
N ASP A 40 -1.52 15.24 -1.29
CA ASP A 40 -2.33 15.44 -2.48
C ASP A 40 -3.29 16.62 -2.24
N THR A 41 -3.74 17.28 -3.32
CA THR A 41 -4.74 18.37 -3.25
C THR A 41 -6.17 17.84 -3.23
N GLU A 42 -6.40 16.63 -3.76
CA GLU A 42 -7.67 15.96 -3.93
C GLU A 42 -7.97 15.07 -2.71
N LEU A 43 -8.38 15.71 -1.61
CA LEU A 43 -8.70 15.05 -0.34
C LEU A 43 -10.18 14.62 -0.24
N PRO A 44 -10.53 13.59 0.57
CA PRO A 44 -9.65 12.83 1.45
C PRO A 44 -8.87 11.71 0.73
N LEU A 45 -7.65 11.45 1.21
CA LEU A 45 -6.90 10.27 0.81
C LEU A 45 -7.51 8.99 1.40
N THR A 46 -7.41 7.91 0.63
CA THR A 46 -7.78 6.56 1.10
C THR A 46 -6.68 5.55 0.83
N TYR A 47 -6.60 4.53 1.67
CA TYR A 47 -5.49 3.59 1.73
C TYR A 47 -6.00 2.15 1.70
N GLN A 48 -5.40 1.35 0.84
CA GLN A 48 -5.60 -0.08 0.76
C GLN A 48 -4.27 -0.80 1.01
N PHE A 49 -4.31 -1.83 1.86
CA PHE A 49 -3.14 -2.65 2.15
C PHE A 49 -3.35 -4.06 1.60
N GLY A 50 -2.31 -4.63 1.02
CA GLY A 50 -2.31 -6.00 0.52
C GLY A 50 -0.95 -6.65 0.69
N PHE A 51 -0.86 -7.95 0.40
CA PHE A 51 0.41 -8.64 0.26
C PHE A 51 0.41 -9.52 -0.98
N VAL A 52 1.59 -9.78 -1.52
CA VAL A 52 1.77 -10.71 -2.64
C VAL A 52 1.75 -12.13 -2.09
N SER A 53 0.74 -12.90 -2.50
CA SER A 53 0.61 -14.30 -2.13
C SER A 53 1.84 -15.11 -2.57
N PRO A 54 2.53 -15.79 -1.64
CA PRO A 54 3.69 -16.61 -1.97
C PRO A 54 3.36 -17.76 -2.93
N SER A 55 2.11 -18.26 -2.95
CA SER A 55 1.73 -19.45 -3.73
C SER A 55 1.52 -19.17 -5.22
N ASN A 56 0.93 -18.02 -5.56
CA ASN A 56 0.50 -17.71 -6.93
C ASN A 56 0.90 -16.31 -7.40
N GLY A 57 1.60 -15.52 -6.57
CA GLY A 57 2.04 -14.17 -6.91
C GLY A 57 0.91 -13.13 -7.01
N ARG A 58 -0.33 -13.49 -6.66
CA ARG A 58 -1.46 -12.55 -6.69
C ARG A 58 -1.44 -11.67 -5.45
N THR A 59 -1.76 -10.38 -5.61
CA THR A 59 -2.00 -9.50 -4.48
C THR A 59 -3.32 -9.86 -3.80
N LEU A 60 -3.26 -10.12 -2.50
CA LEU A 60 -4.43 -10.39 -1.65
C LEU A 60 -4.66 -9.19 -0.72
N PRO A 61 -5.92 -8.78 -0.50
CA PRO A 61 -6.23 -7.66 0.38
C PRO A 61 -5.96 -8.04 1.85
N ILE A 62 -5.29 -7.16 2.57
CA ILE A 62 -5.18 -7.18 4.03
C ILE A 62 -6.27 -6.30 4.63
N LYS A 63 -6.39 -5.08 4.10
CA LYS A 63 -7.36 -4.09 4.53
C LYS A 63 -7.89 -3.39 3.29
N SER A 64 -9.21 -3.41 3.13
CA SER A 64 -9.91 -2.70 2.06
C SER A 64 -9.67 -1.19 2.13
N GLN A 65 -9.85 -0.52 1.00
CA GLN A 65 -9.72 0.92 0.85
C GLN A 65 -10.52 1.67 1.94
N SER A 66 -9.85 2.50 2.73
CA SER A 66 -10.51 3.43 3.67
C SER A 66 -9.59 4.60 4.05
N VAL A 67 -10.12 5.62 4.72
CA VAL A 67 -9.34 6.78 5.22
C VAL A 67 -8.32 6.43 6.32
N ILE A 68 -8.34 5.19 6.84
CA ILE A 68 -7.41 4.75 7.88
C ILE A 68 -6.07 4.37 7.22
N SER A 69 -5.04 5.16 7.50
CA SER A 69 -3.68 5.07 6.96
C SER A 69 -2.78 4.02 7.62
N TYR A 70 -3.35 3.15 8.45
CA TYR A 70 -2.63 2.07 9.12
C TYR A 70 -3.49 0.80 9.18
N GLY A 71 -2.84 -0.31 9.49
CA GLY A 71 -3.49 -1.60 9.67
C GLY A 71 -2.56 -2.61 10.34
N GLN A 72 -3.11 -3.77 10.70
CA GLN A 72 -2.34 -4.87 11.25
C GLN A 72 -2.80 -6.19 10.65
N SER A 73 -1.89 -7.14 10.49
CA SER A 73 -2.23 -8.49 10.04
C SER A 73 -1.15 -9.49 10.41
N ILE A 74 -1.56 -10.75 10.45
CA ILE A 74 -0.65 -11.90 10.51
C ILE A 74 -0.43 -12.37 9.07
N LEU A 75 0.83 -12.53 8.68
CA LEU A 75 1.21 -12.87 7.31
C LEU A 75 1.61 -14.36 7.18
N PRO A 76 1.38 -14.98 6.01
CA PRO A 76 1.85 -16.34 5.75
C PRO A 76 3.37 -16.38 5.56
N ALA A 77 3.95 -17.58 5.53
CA ALA A 77 5.36 -17.75 5.23
C ALA A 77 5.66 -17.46 3.75
N GLY A 78 6.69 -16.68 3.47
CA GLY A 78 7.25 -16.57 2.13
C GLY A 78 7.84 -17.89 1.65
N LEU A 79 8.00 -18.02 0.33
CA LEU A 79 8.60 -19.21 -0.27
C LEU A 79 10.07 -19.37 0.17
N ALA A 80 10.48 -20.59 0.51
CA ALA A 80 11.87 -20.89 0.90
C ALA A 80 12.88 -20.48 -0.20
N ARG A 81 12.55 -20.76 -1.47
CA ARG A 81 13.36 -20.35 -2.65
C ARG A 81 13.47 -18.83 -2.86
N ARG A 82 12.69 -18.03 -2.13
CA ARG A 82 12.72 -16.56 -2.13
C ARG A 82 13.13 -16.00 -0.76
N GLY A 83 13.85 -16.80 0.05
CA GLY A 83 14.36 -16.38 1.35
C GLY A 83 13.28 -16.10 2.40
N HIS A 84 12.09 -16.70 2.25
CA HIS A 84 10.94 -16.45 3.13
C HIS A 84 10.39 -15.01 3.12
N ASN A 85 10.72 -14.22 2.10
CA ASN A 85 10.19 -12.86 1.96
C ASN A 85 8.72 -12.84 1.55
N VAL A 86 7.97 -11.90 2.11
CA VAL A 86 6.59 -11.54 1.75
C VAL A 86 6.59 -10.05 1.41
N SER A 87 6.19 -9.71 0.18
CA SER A 87 6.02 -8.31 -0.23
C SER A 87 4.67 -7.80 0.20
N VAL A 88 4.64 -6.67 0.87
CA VAL A 88 3.42 -5.96 1.28
C VAL A 88 3.26 -4.77 0.35
N ILE A 89 2.03 -4.42 0.00
CA ILE A 89 1.73 -3.34 -0.94
C ILE A 89 0.77 -2.38 -0.25
N LEU A 90 1.10 -1.10 -0.31
CA LEU A 90 0.20 0.00 -0.01
C LEU A 90 -0.22 0.66 -1.32
N THR A 91 -1.52 0.83 -1.54
CA THR A 91 -2.06 1.69 -2.61
C THR A 91 -2.81 2.85 -1.98
N ILE A 92 -2.50 4.06 -2.43
CA ILE A 92 -3.08 5.32 -1.94
C ILE A 92 -3.85 5.96 -3.08
N PHE A 93 -5.08 6.38 -2.81
CA PHE A 93 -5.98 7.00 -3.76
C PHE A 93 -6.37 8.39 -3.29
N ASP A 94 -6.43 9.34 -4.21
CA ASP A 94 -7.06 10.63 -4.02
C ASP A 94 -8.59 10.57 -4.23
N PHE A 95 -9.26 11.71 -4.06
CA PHE A 95 -10.71 11.85 -4.22
C PHE A 95 -11.20 11.64 -5.67
N LEU A 96 -10.35 11.94 -6.66
CA LEU A 96 -10.62 11.74 -8.09
C LEU A 96 -10.13 10.37 -8.61
N ALA A 97 -9.74 9.48 -7.69
CA ALA A 97 -9.27 8.12 -7.92
C ALA A 97 -7.92 7.96 -8.64
N ALA A 98 -7.11 9.00 -8.81
CA ALA A 98 -5.71 8.75 -9.17
C ALA A 98 -4.97 8.14 -7.97
N ASN A 99 -4.00 7.28 -8.27
CA ASN A 99 -3.36 6.45 -7.25
C ASN A 99 -1.89 6.19 -7.51
N THR A 100 -1.22 5.83 -6.43
CA THR A 100 0.17 5.36 -6.43
C THR A 100 0.30 4.15 -5.53
N SER A 101 1.31 3.32 -5.77
CA SER A 101 1.59 2.13 -4.96
C SER A 101 3.04 2.11 -4.47
N SER A 102 3.23 1.63 -3.24
CA SER A 102 4.52 1.46 -2.58
C SER A 102 4.64 0.03 -2.05
N VAL A 103 5.85 -0.55 -2.12
CA VAL A 103 6.17 -1.95 -1.75
C VAL A 103 7.27 -1.98 -0.70
#